data_AF-A0A4P7KXF3-F1
#
_entry.id   AF-A0A4P7KXF3-F1
#
_cell.length_a   1.000
_cell.length_b   1.000
_cell.length_c   1.000
_cell.angle_alpha   90.00
_cell.angle_beta   90.00
_cell.angle_gamma   90.00
#
_symmetry.space_group_name_H-M   'P 1'
#
loop_
_entity.id
_entity.type
_entity.pdbx_description
1 polymer ?
#
loop_
_entity_poly.entity_id
_entity_poly.type
_entity_poly.pdbx_seq_one_letter_code
_entity_poly.pdbx_strand_id
1 'polypeptide(L)'
;MPLNTDLRAHNLELDIEIANAKVGPWLQRVAHQRIHGTTLEKPADRLAKEVKSLLPLPARVCQSIPQTNTLNIPIVPPLESVSLQHSISVYEALLGGVVV
;
A
#
# COMPACT_ATOMS: atom_id res chain seq x y z
N MET A 1 12.06 7.00 -17.34
CA MET A 1 12.01 5.74 -16.55
C MET A 1 13.35 5.02 -16.71
N PRO A 2 14.28 5.09 -15.74
CA PRO A 2 15.66 4.64 -15.91
C PRO A 2 15.80 3.13 -16.19
N LEU A 3 15.03 2.27 -15.51
CA LEU A 3 15.13 0.82 -15.70
C LEU A 3 14.75 0.37 -17.13
N ASN A 4 13.67 0.92 -17.68
CA ASN A 4 13.22 0.58 -19.03
C ASN A 4 14.22 1.08 -20.09
N THR A 5 14.80 2.27 -19.90
CA THR A 5 15.86 2.76 -20.80
C THR A 5 17.11 1.90 -20.75
N ASP A 6 17.54 1.45 -19.56
CA ASP A 6 18.69 0.56 -19.40
C ASP A 6 18.46 -0.80 -20.09
N LEU A 7 17.28 -1.38 -19.94
CA LEU A 7 16.94 -2.66 -20.59
C LEU A 7 16.92 -2.54 -22.12
N ARG A 8 16.34 -1.47 -22.65
CA ARG A 8 16.30 -1.22 -24.10
C ARG A 8 17.70 -1.04 -24.69
N ALA A 9 18.66 -0.49 -23.94
CA ALA A 9 20.06 -0.40 -24.37
C ALA A 9 20.72 -1.78 -24.52
N HIS A 10 20.17 -2.81 -23.87
CA HIS A 10 20.58 -4.21 -23.98
C HIS A 10 19.63 -5.04 -24.85
N ASN A 11 18.77 -4.41 -25.65
CA ASN A 11 17.75 -5.09 -26.47
C ASN A 11 16.80 -5.99 -25.67
N LEU A 12 16.56 -5.66 -24.40
CA LEU A 12 15.61 -6.35 -23.52
C LEU A 12 14.34 -5.50 -23.33
N GLU A 13 13.20 -6.17 -23.20
CA GLU A 13 11.93 -5.55 -22.80
C GLU A 13 11.69 -5.74 -21.30
N LEU A 14 10.97 -4.78 -20.70
CA LEU A 14 10.61 -4.87 -19.29
C LEU A 14 9.36 -5.76 -19.12
N ASP A 15 9.56 -6.93 -18.52
CA ASP A 15 8.47 -7.79 -18.07
C ASP A 15 8.34 -7.80 -16.53
N ILE A 16 7.34 -8.54 -16.04
CA ILE A 16 7.03 -8.67 -14.61
C ILE A 16 8.18 -9.35 -13.85
N GLU A 17 8.82 -10.34 -14.44
CA GLU A 17 9.90 -11.11 -13.80
C GLU A 17 11.14 -10.25 -13.61
N ILE A 18 11.55 -9.52 -14.64
CA ILE A 18 12.67 -8.58 -14.64
C ILE A 18 12.41 -7.44 -13.66
N ALA A 19 11.19 -6.91 -13.64
CA ALA A 19 10.79 -5.87 -12.69
C ALA A 19 10.95 -6.37 -11.24
N ASN A 20 10.40 -7.55 -10.93
CA ASN A 20 10.49 -8.16 -9.61
C ASN A 20 11.95 -8.45 -9.20
N ALA A 21 12.75 -8.97 -10.13
CA ALA A 21 14.17 -9.25 -9.90
C ALA A 21 14.97 -7.98 -9.56
N LYS A 22 14.58 -6.81 -10.08
CA LYS A 22 15.28 -5.55 -9.82
C LYS A 22 15.01 -4.96 -8.44
N VAL A 23 13.90 -5.35 -7.79
CA VAL A 23 13.52 -4.81 -6.47
C VAL A 23 14.57 -5.13 -5.40
N GLY A 24 15.06 -6.38 -5.33
CA GLY A 24 16.06 -6.78 -4.33
C GLY A 24 17.35 -5.95 -4.39
N PRO A 25 18.02 -5.85 -5.56
CA PRO A 25 19.18 -4.99 -5.74
C PRO A 25 18.93 -3.51 -5.43
N TRP A 26 17.75 -2.98 -5.77
CA TRP A 26 17.38 -1.61 -5.44
C TRP A 26 17.21 -1.41 -3.93
N LEU A 27 16.52 -2.33 -3.24
CA LEU A 27 16.39 -2.31 -1.79
C LEU A 27 17.76 -2.28 -1.13
N GLN A 28 18.66 -3.20 -1.52
CA GLN A 28 19.95 -3.38 -0.88
C GLN A 28 20.89 -2.18 -1.06
N ARG A 29 20.96 -1.61 -2.27
CA ARG A 29 21.94 -0.57 -2.61
C ARG A 29 21.41 0.84 -2.43
N VAL A 30 20.09 1.03 -2.52
CA VAL A 30 19.47 2.35 -2.55
C VAL A 30 18.55 2.54 -1.35
N ALA A 31 17.46 1.77 -1.24
CA ALA A 31 16.45 2.05 -0.22
C ALA A 31 16.99 1.87 1.21
N HIS A 32 17.65 0.74 1.48
CA HIS A 32 18.24 0.39 2.77
C HIS A 32 19.38 1.32 3.20
N GLN A 33 20.09 1.93 2.23
CA GLN A 33 21.29 2.73 2.49
C GLN A 33 21.03 4.24 2.65
N ARG A 34 19.85 4.71 2.24
CA ARG A 34 19.47 6.12 2.37
C ARG A 34 19.41 6.55 3.82
N ILE A 35 19.69 7.83 4.09
CA ILE A 35 19.32 8.45 5.35
C ILE A 35 17.86 8.87 5.26
N HIS A 36 17.03 8.35 6.16
CA HIS A 36 15.60 8.63 6.14
C HIS A 36 15.31 10.00 6.78
N GLY A 37 14.47 10.82 6.13
CA GLY A 37 14.30 12.24 6.49
C GLY A 37 13.74 12.50 7.89
N THR A 38 12.95 11.57 8.43
CA THR A 38 12.33 11.74 9.76
C THR A 38 13.15 11.09 10.87
N THR A 39 13.80 9.96 10.59
CA THR A 39 14.52 9.17 11.61
C THR A 39 16.02 9.52 11.64
N LEU A 40 16.51 10.20 10.61
CA LEU A 40 17.92 10.57 10.42
C LEU A 40 18.90 9.38 10.47
N GLU A 41 18.37 8.16 10.33
CA GLU A 41 19.13 6.91 10.35
C GLU A 41 18.93 6.17 9.01
N LYS A 42 19.82 5.21 8.74
CA LYS A 42 19.62 4.26 7.66
C LYS A 42 18.49 3.28 8.02
N PRO A 43 17.50 3.05 7.14
CA PRO A 43 16.42 2.10 7.39
C PRO A 43 16.91 0.70 7.77
N ALA A 44 17.94 0.17 7.12
CA ALA A 44 18.45 -1.17 7.45
C ALA A 44 19.06 -1.27 8.85
N ASP A 45 19.87 -0.27 9.24
CA ASP A 45 20.50 -0.25 10.56
C ASP A 45 19.46 -0.08 11.67
N ARG A 46 18.44 0.75 11.41
CA ARG A 46 17.34 0.97 12.33
C ARG A 46 16.46 -0.27 12.48
N LEU A 47 16.10 -0.93 11.36
CA LEU A 47 15.31 -2.15 11.37
C LEU A 47 15.99 -3.26 12.18
N ALA A 48 17.32 -3.40 12.11
CA ALA A 48 18.07 -4.36 12.90
C ALA A 48 17.92 -4.16 14.43
N LYS A 49 17.66 -2.93 14.87
CA LYS A 49 17.34 -2.60 16.27
C LYS A 49 15.87 -2.88 16.58
N GLU A 50 14.97 -2.40 15.71
CA GLU A 50 13.52 -2.45 15.91
C GLU A 50 12.97 -3.88 15.90
N VAL A 51 13.51 -4.78 15.07
CA VAL A 51 13.07 -6.18 14.96
C VAL A 51 13.03 -6.90 16.31
N LYS A 52 13.90 -6.52 17.27
CA LYS A 52 13.92 -7.09 18.62
C LYS A 52 12.67 -6.78 19.44
N SER A 53 11.91 -5.76 19.05
CA SER A 53 10.68 -5.30 19.71
C SER A 53 9.42 -5.60 18.90
N LEU A 54 9.55 -6.10 17.66
CA LEU A 54 8.40 -6.44 16.82
C LEU A 54 7.82 -7.80 17.24
N LEU A 55 6.51 -7.95 17.04
CA LEU A 55 5.85 -9.25 17.15
C LEU A 55 6.39 -10.21 16.09
N PRO A 56 6.39 -11.53 16.35
CA PRO A 56 6.74 -12.51 15.34
C PRO A 56 5.84 -12.35 14.11
N LEU A 57 6.36 -12.68 12.93
CA LEU A 57 5.53 -12.77 11.75
C LEU A 57 4.35 -13.70 12.04
N PRO A 58 3.14 -13.40 11.53
CA PRO A 58 2.00 -14.29 11.66
C PRO A 58 2.42 -15.69 11.21
N ALA A 59 1.98 -16.72 11.95
CA ALA A 59 2.20 -18.09 11.53
C ALA A 59 1.75 -18.20 10.08
N ARG A 60 2.67 -18.59 9.18
CA ARG A 60 2.30 -18.87 7.79
C ARG A 60 1.30 -20.00 7.87
N VAL A 61 0.03 -19.66 7.71
CA VAL A 61 -0.96 -20.64 7.36
C VAL A 61 -0.59 -21.02 5.93
N CYS A 62 0.16 -22.10 5.77
CA CYS A 62 0.27 -22.81 4.50
C CYS A 62 -1.10 -23.43 4.20
N GLN A 63 -2.12 -22.61 4.06
CA GLN A 63 -3.27 -22.98 3.28
C GLN A 63 -2.73 -23.03 1.86
N SER A 64 -2.64 -24.23 1.31
CA SER A 64 -2.80 -24.39 -0.13
C SER A 64 -4.10 -23.68 -0.46
N ILE A 65 -4.03 -22.41 -0.87
CA ILE A 65 -5.20 -21.72 -1.38
C ILE A 65 -5.44 -22.41 -2.73
N PRO A 66 -6.47 -23.26 -2.89
CA PRO A 66 -6.85 -23.64 -4.24
C PRO A 66 -7.09 -22.32 -4.98
N GLN A 67 -6.42 -22.14 -6.13
CA GLN A 67 -6.61 -20.98 -6.99
C GLN A 67 -8.01 -21.01 -7.62
N THR A 68 -9.04 -20.99 -6.80
CA THR A 68 -10.44 -20.90 -7.19
C THR A 68 -11.16 -20.22 -6.03
N ASN A 69 -11.03 -18.91 -5.95
CA ASN A 69 -12.05 -18.08 -5.33
C ASN A 69 -11.92 -16.73 -6.01
N THR A 70 -12.60 -16.61 -7.16
CA THR A 70 -13.15 -15.33 -7.58
C THR A 70 -13.85 -14.75 -6.35
N LEU A 71 -13.26 -13.73 -5.74
CA LEU A 71 -13.89 -13.04 -4.63
C LEU A 71 -15.23 -12.54 -5.18
N ASN A 72 -16.34 -13.14 -4.72
CA ASN A 72 -17.67 -12.63 -4.99
C ASN A 72 -17.87 -11.39 -4.12
N ILE A 73 -17.13 -10.33 -4.46
CA ILE A 73 -17.29 -9.03 -3.84
C ILE A 73 -18.58 -8.48 -4.46
N PRO A 74 -19.66 -8.27 -3.69
CA PRO A 74 -20.79 -7.54 -4.22
C PRO A 74 -20.26 -6.19 -4.70
N ILE A 75 -20.46 -5.89 -5.98
CA ILE A 75 -20.12 -4.59 -6.54
C ILE A 75 -20.97 -3.59 -5.77
N VAL A 76 -20.36 -2.94 -4.79
CA VAL A 76 -20.95 -1.79 -4.11
C VAL A 76 -21.00 -0.71 -5.19
N PRO A 77 -22.18 -0.12 -5.46
CA PRO A 77 -22.26 0.95 -6.44
C PRO A 77 -21.32 2.10 -6.01
N PRO A 78 -20.82 2.92 -6.95
CA PRO A 78 -19.86 3.98 -6.65
C PRO A 78 -20.31 4.80 -5.44
N LEU A 79 -19.39 5.15 -4.53
CA LEU A 79 -19.71 5.85 -3.27
C LEU A 79 -20.60 7.11 -3.50
N GLU A 80 -20.45 7.72 -4.66
CA GLU A 80 -21.21 8.86 -5.17
C GLU A 80 -22.72 8.62 -5.32
N SER A 81 -23.15 7.36 -5.40
CA SER A 81 -24.55 6.95 -5.49
C SER A 81 -25.24 6.79 -4.13
N VAL A 82 -24.47 6.83 -3.05
CA VAL A 82 -25.00 6.74 -1.68
C VAL A 82 -24.88 8.11 -1.03
N SER A 83 -26.02 8.78 -0.83
CA SER A 83 -26.05 10.01 -0.03
C SER A 83 -25.74 9.67 1.42
N LEU A 84 -24.51 9.94 1.85
CA LEU A 84 -24.08 9.83 3.25
C LEU A 84 -24.52 11.03 4.10
N GLN A 85 -25.09 12.05 3.47
CA GLN A 85 -25.59 13.26 4.14
C GLN A 85 -27.07 13.09 4.49
N HIS A 86 -27.45 13.52 5.70
CA HIS A 86 -28.84 13.62 6.11
C HIS A 86 -29.52 14.82 5.43
N SER A 87 -30.86 14.81 5.34
CA SER A 87 -31.59 15.99 4.87
C SER A 87 -31.35 17.19 5.80
N ILE A 88 -31.39 18.40 5.24
CA ILE A 88 -31.13 19.65 5.97
C ILE A 88 -32.00 19.80 7.23
N SER A 89 -33.24 19.31 7.18
CA SER A 89 -34.20 19.30 8.29
C SER A 89 -33.70 18.54 9.53
N VAL A 90 -32.85 17.52 9.36
CA VAL A 90 -32.25 16.78 10.48
C VAL A 90 -31.26 17.67 11.24
N TYR A 91 -30.48 18.48 10.50
CA TYR A 91 -29.57 19.44 11.11
C TYR A 91 -30.33 20.59 11.77
N GLU A 92 -31.40 21.11 11.13
CA GLU A 92 -32.26 22.14 11.72
C GLU A 92 -32.90 21.69 13.04
N ALA A 93 -33.35 20.44 13.12
CA ALA A 93 -33.90 19.87 14.34
C ALA A 93 -32.84 19.69 15.45
N LEU A 94 -31.61 19.30 15.09
CA LEU A 94 -30.51 19.10 16.04
C LEU A 94 -29.87 20.41 16.53
N LEU A 95 -29.77 21.41 15.65
CA LEU A 95 -29.23 22.73 16.00
C LEU A 95 -30.29 23.69 16.58
N GLY A 96 -31.53 23.22 16.77
CA GLY A 96 -32.59 23.98 17.43
C GLY A 96 -33.05 25.16 16.59
N GLY A 97 -33.61 24.89 15.42
CA GLY A 97 -34.18 25.89 14.51
C GLY A 97 -35.06 26.92 15.22
N VAL A 98 -34.47 28.08 15.51
CA VAL A 98 -35.16 29.36 15.62
C VAL A 98 -34.74 30.15 14.38
N VAL A 99 -35.63 30.19 13.40
CA VAL A 99 -35.63 31.26 12.39
C VAL A 99 -36.90 32.05 12.65
N VAL A 100 -36.72 33.27 13.15
CA VAL A 100 -37.77 34.30 13.27
C VAL A 100 -38.20 34.72 11.87
#